data_AF-A0A2A5PFE6-F1
#
_entry.id   AF-A0A2A5PFE6-F1
#
_cell.length_a   1.000
_cell.length_b   1.000
_cell.length_c   1.000
_cell.angle_alpha   90.00
_cell.angle_beta   90.00
_cell.angle_gamma   90.00
#
_symmetry.space_group_name_H-M   'P 1'
#
loop_
_entity.id
_entity.type
_entity.pdbx_description
1 polymer ?
#
loop_
_entity_poly.entity_id
_entity_poly.type
_entity_poly.pdbx_seq_one_letter_code
_entity_poly.pdbx_strand_id
1 'polypeptide(L)'
;MNRHKYFLALDDGVTQTHILNGDIAACQLFAPVKREEQTAIATILSDMDTEIQALEQRLGKTRQIKQGMMQELMTGKTRLLQGTVNT
;
A
#
# COMPACT_ATOMS: atom_id res chain seq x y z
N MET A 1 -1.65 15.97 7.72
CA MET A 1 -1.89 14.65 8.35
C MET A 1 -3.25 14.13 7.90
N ASN A 2 -3.40 12.82 7.66
CA ASN A 2 -4.68 12.21 7.31
C ASN A 2 -5.69 12.48 8.46
N ARG A 3 -6.86 13.07 8.17
CA ARG A 3 -7.91 13.40 9.16
C ARG A 3 -8.66 12.14 9.62
N HIS A 4 -7.95 11.07 9.93
CA HIS A 4 -8.53 9.86 10.45
C HIS A 4 -8.94 10.10 11.91
N LYS A 5 -10.19 9.74 12.26
CA LYS A 5 -10.84 10.08 13.54
C LYS A 5 -10.00 9.75 14.78
N TYR A 6 -9.21 8.68 14.73
CA TYR A 6 -8.34 8.27 15.81
C TYR A 6 -7.23 9.29 16.15
N PHE A 7 -6.68 9.98 15.15
CA PHE A 7 -5.58 10.94 15.38
C PHE A 7 -6.08 12.33 15.78
N LEU A 8 -7.36 12.65 15.54
CA LEU A 8 -7.97 13.90 16.00
C LEU A 8 -8.16 13.93 17.52
N ALA A 9 -8.22 12.77 18.18
CA ALA A 9 -8.31 12.68 19.64
C ALA A 9 -7.00 13.05 20.35
N LEU A 10 -5.88 13.07 19.61
CA LEU A 10 -4.55 13.45 20.08
C LEU A 10 -4.20 14.89 19.66
N ASP A 11 -5.14 15.61 19.04
CA ASP A 11 -4.96 16.99 18.60
C ASP A 11 -5.09 17.92 19.81
N ASP A 12 -4.02 18.63 20.12
CA ASP A 12 -3.93 19.61 21.22
C ASP A 12 -4.48 21.00 20.82
N GLY A 13 -4.99 21.12 19.60
CA GLY A 13 -5.61 22.33 19.07
C GLY A 13 -4.61 23.36 18.52
N VAL A 14 -3.33 23.01 18.34
CA VAL A 14 -2.35 23.90 17.69
C VAL A 14 -2.31 23.70 16.17
N THR A 15 -1.74 24.67 15.45
CA THR A 15 -1.77 24.72 13.97
C THR A 15 -1.03 23.55 13.30
N GLN A 16 -0.12 22.89 14.02
CA GLN A 16 0.53 21.64 13.62
C GLN A 16 0.16 20.53 14.61
N THR A 17 -0.61 19.55 14.18
CA THR A 17 -0.86 18.34 14.98
C THR A 17 0.46 17.61 15.21
N HIS A 18 0.90 17.53 16.47
CA HIS A 18 2.11 16.84 16.90
C HIS A 18 1.74 15.79 17.95
N ILE A 19 2.29 14.58 17.83
CA ILE A 19 2.13 13.54 18.85
C ILE A 19 3.22 13.79 19.90
N LEU A 20 2.84 14.04 21.15
CA LEU A 20 3.81 14.28 22.21
C LEU A 20 4.43 12.96 22.68
N ASN A 21 5.67 13.03 23.16
CA ASN A 21 6.33 11.85 23.74
C ASN A 21 5.54 11.26 24.92
N GLY A 22 4.85 12.12 25.68
CA GLY A 22 3.95 11.69 26.77
C GLY A 22 2.79 10.83 26.27
N ASP A 23 2.24 11.15 25.10
CA ASP A 23 1.12 10.41 24.50
C ASP A 23 1.57 9.02 24.02
N ILE A 24 2.79 8.93 23.46
CA ILE A 24 3.39 7.65 23.08
C ILE A 24 3.65 6.80 24.32
N ALA A 25 4.21 7.39 25.38
CA ALA A 25 4.51 6.68 26.63
C ALA A 25 3.24 6.21 27.37
N ALA A 26 2.14 6.96 27.26
CA ALA A 26 0.85 6.62 27.84
C ALA A 26 0.05 5.59 27.02
N CYS A 27 0.52 5.24 25.81
CA CYS A 27 -0.16 4.29 24.95
C CYS A 27 -0.16 2.89 25.59
N GLN A 28 -1.35 2.42 25.99
CA GLN A 28 -1.52 1.08 26.53
C GLN A 28 -1.48 0.07 25.37
N LEU A 29 -0.43 -0.75 25.35
CA LEU A 29 -0.25 -1.79 24.35
C LEU A 29 -0.66 -3.14 24.91
N PHE A 30 -1.56 -3.82 24.21
CA PHE A 30 -1.89 -5.21 24.44
C PHE A 30 -1.03 -6.07 23.52
N ALA A 31 0.04 -6.65 24.08
CA ALA A 31 0.91 -7.57 23.38
C ALA A 31 1.03 -8.88 24.17
N PRO A 32 1.16 -10.03 23.49
CA PRO A 32 1.45 -11.29 24.17
C PRO A 32 2.72 -11.20 25.00
N VAL A 33 2.75 -11.81 26.18
CA VAL A 33 3.93 -11.74 27.08
C VAL A 33 5.13 -12.49 26.51
N LYS A 34 4.88 -13.55 25.73
CA LYS A 34 5.93 -14.41 25.18
C LYS A 34 6.50 -13.81 23.88
N ARG A 35 7.82 -13.64 23.85
CA ARG A 35 8.53 -13.12 22.66
C ARG A 35 8.40 -14.01 21.43
N GLU A 36 8.34 -15.33 21.62
CA GLU A 36 8.13 -16.29 20.53
C GLU A 36 6.79 -16.05 19.83
N GLU A 37 5.73 -15.82 20.61
CA GLU A 37 4.39 -15.53 20.09
C GLU A 37 4.35 -14.19 19.36
N GLN A 38 4.97 -13.15 19.94
CA GLN A 38 5.11 -11.85 19.26
C GLN A 38 5.84 -11.99 17.92
N THR A 39 6.90 -12.80 17.88
CA THR A 39 7.68 -13.03 16.65
C THR A 39 6.85 -13.75 15.61
N ALA A 40 6.12 -14.80 16.00
CA ALA A 40 5.25 -15.53 15.09
C ALA A 40 4.16 -14.64 14.47
N ILE A 41 3.50 -13.80 15.29
CA ILE A 41 2.52 -12.83 14.81
C ILE A 41 3.17 -11.82 13.86
N ALA A 42 4.32 -11.25 14.25
CA ALA A 42 5.02 -10.27 13.43
C ALA A 42 5.47 -10.84 12.08
N THR A 43 5.95 -12.08 12.04
CA THR A 43 6.34 -12.75 10.80
C THR A 43 5.16 -12.89 9.86
N ILE A 44 4.02 -13.41 10.34
CA ILE A 44 2.82 -13.60 9.53
C ILE A 44 2.33 -12.26 8.94
N LEU A 45 2.30 -11.20 9.75
CA LEU A 45 1.89 -9.88 9.28
C LEU A 45 2.89 -9.29 8.26
N SER A 46 4.20 -9.48 8.49
CA SER A 46 5.25 -9.01 7.58
C SER A 46 5.19 -9.72 6.23
N ASP A 47 4.86 -11.01 6.22
CA ASP A 47 4.69 -11.80 4.99
C ASP A 47 3.49 -11.27 4.18
N MET A 48 2.37 -10.96 4.84
CA MET A 48 1.20 -10.33 4.20
C MET A 48 1.54 -8.96 3.61
N ASP A 49 2.25 -8.12 4.36
CA ASP A 49 2.68 -6.80 3.86
C ASP A 49 3.59 -6.94 2.63
N THR A 50 4.50 -7.91 2.65
CA THR A 50 5.39 -8.21 1.53
C THR A 50 4.61 -8.63 0.29
N GLU A 51 3.59 -9.48 0.46
CA GLU A 51 2.72 -9.92 -0.62
C GLU A 51 1.91 -8.75 -1.21
N ILE A 52 1.32 -7.91 -0.36
CA ILE A 52 0.59 -6.70 -0.78
C ILE A 52 1.50 -5.80 -1.62
N GLN A 53 2.71 -5.50 -1.13
CA GLN A 53 3.65 -4.67 -1.87
C GLN A 53 4.02 -5.28 -3.23
N ALA A 54 4.25 -6.58 -3.30
CA ALA A 54 4.54 -7.27 -4.55
C ALA A 54 3.36 -7.15 -5.54
N LEU A 55 2.13 -7.29 -5.06
CA LEU A 55 0.92 -7.14 -5.88
C LEU A 55 0.75 -5.69 -6.38
N GLU A 56 0.96 -4.70 -5.52
CA GLU A 56 0.89 -3.28 -5.90
C GLU A 56 1.93 -2.93 -6.98
N GLN A 57 3.16 -3.44 -6.83
CA GLN A 57 4.20 -3.25 -7.85
C GLN A 57 3.81 -3.90 -9.19
N ARG A 58 3.27 -5.12 -9.17
CA ARG A 58 2.80 -5.81 -10.39
C ARG A 58 1.65 -5.05 -11.04
N LEU A 59 0.71 -4.54 -10.25
CA LEU A 59 -0.40 -3.72 -10.72
C LEU A 59 0.10 -2.44 -11.38
N GLY A 60 1.05 -1.75 -10.73
CA GLY A 60 1.69 -0.55 -11.27
C GLY A 60 2.37 -0.81 -12.62
N LYS A 61 3.20 -1.86 -12.70
CA LYS A 61 3.84 -2.28 -13.96
C LYS A 61 2.83 -2.59 -15.05
N THR A 62 1.78 -3.33 -14.73
CA THR A 62 0.72 -3.69 -15.68
C THR A 62 -0.01 -2.45 -16.21
N ARG A 63 -0.30 -1.47 -15.34
CA ARG A 63 -0.90 -0.20 -15.74
C ARG A 63 0.00 0.60 -16.68
N GLN A 64 1.31 0.64 -16.41
CA GLN A 64 2.28 1.32 -17.27
C GLN A 64 2.38 0.65 -18.65
N ILE A 65 2.44 -0.68 -18.70
CA ILE A 65 2.43 -1.43 -19.97
C ILE A 65 1.16 -1.14 -20.76
N LYS A 66 -0.01 -1.21 -20.11
CA LYS A 66 -1.30 -0.88 -20.74
C LYS A 66 -1.28 0.53 -21.33
N GLN A 67 -0.77 1.51 -20.58
CA GLN A 67 -0.69 2.89 -21.03
C GLN A 67 0.26 3.05 -22.23
N GLY A 68 1.46 2.47 -22.17
CA GLY A 68 2.41 2.50 -23.27
C GLY A 68 1.88 1.83 -24.53
N MET A 69 1.25 0.65 -24.39
CA MET A 69 0.63 -0.05 -25.50
C MET A 69 -0.50 0.77 -26.14
N MET A 70 -1.34 1.43 -25.33
CA MET A 70 -2.39 2.30 -25.85
C MET A 70 -1.82 3.49 -26.62
N GLN A 71 -0.71 4.07 -26.15
CA GLN A 71 -0.02 5.14 -26.87
C GLN A 71 0.54 4.67 -28.22
N GLU A 72 1.20 3.51 -28.25
CA GLU A 72 1.77 2.93 -29.48
C GLU A 72 0.68 2.61 -30.52
N LEU A 73 -0.49 2.14 -30.08
CA LEU A 73 -1.64 1.86 -30.95
C LEU A 73 -2.31 3.14 -31.46
N MET A 74 -2.56 4.12 -30.58
CA MET A 74 -3.23 5.39 -30.95
C MET A 74 -2.35 6.28 -31.84
N THR A 75 -1.03 6.20 -31.69
CA THR A 75 -0.07 6.91 -32.57
C THR A 75 0.23 6.14 -33.85
N GLY A 76 -0.30 4.92 -34.01
CA GLY A 76 -0.13 4.11 -35.21
C GLY A 76 1.29 3.59 -35.44
N LYS A 77 2.17 3.69 -34.44
CA LYS A 77 3.54 3.16 -34.49
C LYS A 77 3.56 1.64 -34.58
N THR A 78 2.63 0.98 -33.89
CA THR A 78 2.39 -0.46 -33.98
C THR A 78 0.98 -0.69 -34.53
N ARG A 79 0.85 -1.48 -35.60
CA ARG A 79 -0.45 -1.87 -36.18
C ARG A 79 -0.74 -3.34 -35.89
N LEU A 80 -1.99 -3.62 -35.54
CA LEU A 80 -2.45 -4.99 -35.34
C LEU A 80 -2.61 -5.67 -36.70
N LEU A 81 -2.05 -6.88 -36.84
CA LEU A 81 -2.35 -7.74 -37.98
C LEU A 81 -3.82 -8.16 -37.86
N GLN A 82 -4.58 -8.06 -38.96
CA GLN A 82 -5.95 -8.57 -38.96
C GLN A 82 -5.89 -10.08 -38.70
N GLY A 83 -6.54 -10.53 -37.64
CA GLY A 83 -6.63 -11.95 -37.33
C GLY A 83 -7.27 -12.66 -38.52
N THR A 84 -6.51 -13.47 -39.24
CA THR A 84 -7.07 -14.45 -40.16
C THR A 84 -7.85 -15.45 -39.31
N VAL A 85 -9.16 -15.24 -39.21
CA VAL A 85 -10.08 -16.29 -38.75
C VAL A 85 -10.06 -17.32 -39.87
N ASN A 86 -9.22 -18.34 -39.73
CA ASN A 86 -9.33 -19.54 -40.56
C ASN A 86 -10.66 -20.20 -40.17
N THR A 87 -11.63 -20.08 -41.07
CA THR A 87 -12.88 -20.86 -41.09
C THR A 87 -12.61 -22.34 -41.26
#